data_AF-A0A8X6LF14-F1
#
_entry.id   AF-A0A8X6LF14-F1
#
_cell.length_a   1.000
_cell.length_b   1.000
_cell.length_c   1.000
_cell.angle_alpha   90.00
_cell.angle_beta   90.00
_cell.angle_gamma   90.00
#
_symmetry.space_group_name_H-M   'P 1'
#
loop_
_entity.id
_entity.type
_entity.pdbx_description
1 polymer ?
#
loop_
_entity_poly.entity_id
_entity_poly.type
_entity_poly.pdbx_seq_one_letter_code
_entity_poly.pdbx_strand_id
1 'polypeptide(L)'
;MNAKECIEECKMQLSLSENNCVLWSIWYPHSLRRCEPANERELLVSYIKKCVPRCKPACLEYIMVTKKNEFAPRDSHNCETGMNMMQNIFPPVSYYVLRFHPAIETIYETRPKYEFIEAISNIGGFVGMWMGISLIAVYNMLEETIAFAFQSFRLNRKKKTRIIRLI
;
A
#
# COMPACT_ATOMS: atom_id res chain seq x y z
N MET A 1 8.31 -8.97 1.99
CA MET A 1 8.40 -10.07 1.01
C MET A 1 7.98 -9.51 -0.34
N ASN A 2 8.90 -9.51 -1.31
CA ASN A 2 8.61 -9.06 -2.68
C ASN A 2 7.68 -10.08 -3.38
N ALA A 3 6.89 -9.63 -4.36
CA ALA A 3 6.06 -10.49 -5.21
C ALA A 3 6.88 -11.63 -5.84
N LYS A 4 8.13 -11.35 -6.25
CA LYS A 4 9.04 -12.37 -6.80
C LYS A 4 9.38 -13.45 -5.76
N GLU A 5 9.74 -13.04 -4.54
CA GLU A 5 10.03 -13.97 -3.44
C GLU A 5 8.81 -14.81 -3.09
N CYS A 6 7.62 -14.20 -3.05
CA CYS A 6 6.35 -14.90 -2.85
C CYS A 6 6.10 -15.96 -3.92
N ILE A 7 6.35 -15.63 -5.19
CA ILE A 7 6.17 -16.57 -6.30
C ILE A 7 7.14 -17.74 -6.18
N GLU A 8 8.41 -17.49 -5.85
CA GLU A 8 9.42 -18.55 -5.67
C GLU A 8 9.11 -19.46 -4.47
N GLU A 9 8.68 -18.89 -3.35
CA GLU A 9 8.23 -19.65 -2.18
C GLU A 9 6.99 -20.51 -2.52
N CYS A 10 6.03 -19.93 -3.22
CA CYS A 10 4.83 -20.65 -3.64
C CYS A 10 5.16 -21.82 -4.59
N LYS A 11 6.06 -21.61 -5.56
CA LYS A 11 6.56 -22.68 -6.43
C LYS A 11 7.22 -23.79 -5.62
N MET A 12 8.04 -23.43 -4.63
CA MET A 12 8.70 -24.40 -3.74
C MET A 12 7.68 -25.24 -2.97
N GLN A 13 6.67 -24.60 -2.37
CA GLN A 13 5.62 -25.29 -1.62
C GLN A 13 4.80 -26.22 -2.52
N LEU A 14 4.44 -25.79 -3.73
CA LEU A 14 3.72 -26.62 -4.70
C LEU A 14 4.57 -27.83 -5.13
N SER A 15 5.83 -27.60 -5.50
CA SER A 15 6.77 -28.66 -5.88
C SER A 15 6.94 -29.68 -4.75
N LEU A 16 7.07 -29.21 -3.51
CA LEU A 16 7.20 -30.08 -2.34
C LEU A 16 5.93 -30.89 -2.10
N SER A 17 4.75 -30.27 -2.24
CA SER A 17 3.46 -30.95 -2.02
C SER A 17 3.11 -31.99 -3.07
N GLU A 18 3.47 -31.76 -4.34
CA GLU A 18 3.11 -32.64 -5.45
C GLU A 18 4.17 -33.71 -5.72
N ASN A 19 5.47 -33.37 -5.58
CA ASN A 19 6.58 -34.25 -5.97
C ASN A 19 7.50 -34.66 -4.81
N ASN A 20 7.27 -34.18 -3.58
CA ASN A 20 8.15 -34.40 -2.41
C ASN A 20 9.61 -33.96 -2.63
N CYS A 21 9.85 -33.05 -3.59
CA CYS A 21 11.16 -32.51 -3.92
C CYS A 21 11.01 -31.10 -4.50
N VAL A 22 12.13 -30.36 -4.61
CA VAL A 22 12.15 -29.01 -5.19
C VAL A 22 12.76 -29.03 -6.58
N LEU A 23 12.10 -28.40 -7.55
CA LEU A 23 12.62 -28.23 -8.92
C LEU A 23 13.92 -27.41 -8.93
N TRP A 24 14.81 -27.67 -9.89
CA TRP A 24 16.12 -27.01 -10.03
C TRP A 24 16.01 -25.52 -10.38
N SER A 25 14.94 -25.16 -11.08
CA SER A 25 14.61 -23.81 -11.53
C SER A 25 14.04 -22.91 -10.43
N ILE A 26 13.79 -23.44 -9.23
CA ILE A 26 13.33 -22.67 -8.08
C ILE A 26 14.54 -22.10 -7.34
N TRP A 27 14.59 -20.78 -7.23
CA TRP A 27 15.74 -20.06 -6.65
C TRP A 27 15.55 -19.69 -5.19
N TYR A 28 14.47 -20.14 -4.57
CA TYR A 28 14.21 -19.89 -3.15
C TYR A 28 15.22 -20.64 -2.28
N PRO A 29 15.82 -20.02 -1.25
CA PRO A 29 16.79 -20.70 -0.39
C PRO A 29 16.14 -21.84 0.40
N HIS A 30 16.64 -23.07 0.21
CA HIS A 30 16.15 -24.26 0.91
C HIS A 30 17.25 -25.32 1.09
N SER A 31 17.07 -26.20 2.08
CA SER A 31 17.91 -27.39 2.33
C SER A 31 17.27 -28.69 1.82
N LEU A 32 16.14 -28.59 1.11
CA LEU A 32 15.34 -29.73 0.64
C LEU A 32 15.97 -30.45 -0.57
N ARG A 33 15.63 -31.73 -0.76
CA ARG A 33 16.07 -32.57 -1.89
C ARG A 33 15.56 -32.01 -3.22
N ARG A 34 16.42 -32.00 -4.24
CA ARG A 34 16.07 -31.59 -5.61
C ARG A 34 15.45 -32.72 -6.43
N CYS A 35 14.51 -32.39 -7.29
CA CYS A 35 13.87 -33.34 -8.21
C CYS A 35 14.83 -33.76 -9.34
N GLU A 36 14.56 -34.89 -9.99
CA GLU A 36 15.20 -35.24 -11.26
C GLU A 36 14.70 -34.32 -12.40
N PRO A 37 15.53 -34.01 -13.41
CA PRO A 37 15.23 -32.98 -14.41
C PRO A 37 14.13 -33.33 -15.43
N ALA A 38 13.39 -34.43 -15.23
CA ALA A 38 12.33 -34.84 -16.15
C ALA A 38 11.09 -33.91 -16.00
N ASN A 39 10.58 -33.39 -17.13
CA ASN A 39 9.34 -32.60 -17.23
C ASN A 39 9.27 -31.29 -16.42
N GLU A 40 10.42 -30.73 -16.04
CA GLU A 40 10.48 -29.51 -15.21
C GLU A 40 9.76 -28.30 -15.83
N ARG A 41 9.83 -28.12 -17.16
CA ARG A 41 9.24 -26.96 -17.84
C ARG A 41 7.71 -26.94 -17.72
N GLU A 42 7.05 -28.08 -17.91
CA GLU A 42 5.59 -28.17 -17.85
C GLU A 42 5.07 -27.92 -16.44
N LEU A 43 5.73 -28.51 -15.44
CA LEU A 43 5.43 -28.28 -14.03
C LEU A 43 5.61 -26.81 -13.66
N LEU A 44 6.72 -26.18 -14.08
CA LEU A 44 7.00 -24.78 -13.80
C LEU A 44 5.90 -23.85 -14.35
N VAL A 45 5.45 -24.07 -15.59
CA VAL A 45 4.35 -23.28 -16.19
C VAL A 45 3.07 -23.44 -15.38
N SER A 46 2.77 -24.66 -14.92
CA SER A 46 1.59 -24.93 -14.09
C SER A 46 1.68 -24.21 -12.73
N TYR A 47 2.85 -24.17 -12.11
CA TYR A 47 3.08 -23.53 -10.81
C TYR A 47 3.00 -22.01 -10.91
N ILE A 48 3.56 -21.41 -11.96
CA ILE A 48 3.44 -19.97 -12.21
C ILE A 48 1.96 -19.57 -12.31
N LYS A 49 1.14 -20.32 -13.05
CA LYS A 49 -0.30 -20.04 -13.18
C LYS A 49 -1.03 -20.09 -11.83
N LYS A 50 -0.65 -20.99 -10.92
CA LYS A 50 -1.24 -21.10 -9.57
C LYS A 50 -0.73 -20.01 -8.61
N CYS A 51 0.53 -19.59 -8.72
CA CYS A 51 1.19 -18.70 -7.77
C CYS A 51 0.97 -17.21 -8.04
N VAL A 52 0.98 -16.79 -9.31
CA VAL A 52 0.76 -15.38 -9.69
C VAL A 52 -0.50 -14.77 -9.08
N PRO A 53 -1.70 -15.40 -9.11
CA PRO A 53 -2.89 -14.79 -8.53
C PRO A 53 -2.90 -14.74 -6.99
N ARG A 54 -2.05 -15.54 -6.32
CA ARG A 54 -1.95 -15.56 -4.86
C ARG A 54 -1.01 -14.46 -4.34
N CYS A 55 0.02 -14.14 -5.11
CA CYS A 55 1.03 -13.17 -4.72
C CYS A 55 0.61 -11.75 -5.11
N LYS A 56 0.44 -10.90 -4.09
CA LYS A 56 0.19 -9.47 -4.28
C LYS A 56 1.52 -8.72 -4.44
N PRO A 57 1.52 -7.56 -5.12
CA PRO A 57 2.68 -6.66 -5.10
C PRO A 57 3.01 -6.26 -3.66
N ALA A 58 4.31 -6.05 -3.39
CA ALA A 58 4.74 -5.57 -2.09
C ALA A 58 4.31 -4.11 -1.89
N CYS A 59 3.97 -3.73 -0.66
CA CYS A 59 3.68 -2.33 -0.32
C CYS A 59 4.90 -1.41 -0.46
N LEU A 60 6.10 -1.99 -0.37
CA LEU A 60 7.37 -1.32 -0.52
C LEU A 60 8.24 -2.13 -1.48
N GLU A 61 8.62 -1.51 -2.60
CA GLU A 61 9.53 -2.11 -3.58
C GLU A 61 10.62 -1.11 -3.97
N TYR A 62 11.87 -1.58 -3.95
CA TYR A 62 13.03 -0.83 -4.39
C TYR A 62 13.37 -1.22 -5.82
N ILE A 63 13.25 -0.27 -6.75
CA ILE A 63 13.58 -0.50 -8.15
C ILE A 63 14.92 0.18 -8.44
N MET A 64 15.93 -0.62 -8.76
CA MET A 64 17.24 -0.11 -9.19
C MET A 64 17.28 -0.01 -10.71
N VAL A 65 17.47 1.19 -11.24
CA VAL A 65 17.63 1.41 -12.68
C VAL A 65 19.10 1.30 -13.05
N THR A 66 19.46 0.27 -13.82
CA THR A 66 20.84 0.07 -14.28
C THR A 66 21.08 0.75 -15.62
N LYS A 67 22.09 1.63 -15.70
CA LYS A 67 22.61 2.13 -16.98
C LYS A 67 23.84 1.32 -17.36
N LYS A 68 23.76 0.60 -18.48
CA LYS A 68 24.90 -0.13 -19.05
C LYS A 68 25.71 0.82 -19.92
N ASN A 69 26.93 1.11 -19.51
CA ASN A 69 27.91 1.78 -20.35
C ASN A 69 28.92 0.73 -20.80
N GLU A 70 28.90 0.42 -22.10
CA GLU A 70 29.93 -0.42 -22.70
C GLU A 70 31.12 0.46 -23.01
N PHE A 71 32.23 0.22 -22.30
CA PHE A 71 33.51 0.78 -22.68
C PHE A 71 34.16 -0.25 -23.60
N ALA A 72 34.21 0.06 -24.90
CA ALA A 72 35.19 -0.60 -25.75
C ALA A 72 36.57 -0.33 -25.13
N PRO A 73 37.49 -1.31 -25.12
CA PRO A 73 38.86 -1.02 -24.74
C PRO A 73 39.31 0.16 -25.60
N ARG A 74 39.55 1.33 -24.98
CA ARG A 74 40.35 2.35 -25.65
C ARG A 74 41.64 1.65 -26.00
N ASP A 75 42.12 1.84 -27.22
CA ASP A 75 43.46 1.52 -27.64
C ASP A 75 44.45 2.14 -26.64
N SER A 76 44.68 1.44 -25.53
CA SER A 76 45.75 1.77 -24.62
C SER A 76 46.96 1.23 -25.34
N HIS A 77 47.60 2.12 -26.09
CA HIS A 77 48.81 1.86 -26.86
C HIS A 77 50.00 1.34 -26.01
N ASN A 78 49.80 0.93 -24.74
CA ASN A 78 50.85 0.50 -23.81
C ASN A 78 50.48 -0.72 -22.94
N CYS A 79 49.39 -1.47 -23.19
CA CYS A 79 49.16 -2.77 -22.52
C CYS A 79 49.73 -3.97 -23.30
N GLU A 80 50.56 -3.75 -24.33
CA GLU A 80 51.11 -4.84 -25.15
C GLU A 80 52.41 -5.44 -24.60
N THR A 81 53.08 -4.83 -23.61
CA THR A 81 54.44 -5.25 -23.26
C THR A 81 54.53 -6.44 -22.30
N GLY A 82 53.42 -7.07 -21.91
CA GLY A 82 53.43 -8.21 -20.96
C GLY A 82 52.53 -9.40 -21.29
N MET A 83 51.63 -9.31 -22.28
CA MET A 83 50.58 -10.34 -22.51
C MET A 83 50.74 -11.15 -23.81
N ASN A 84 51.80 -10.91 -24.60
CA ASN A 84 52.01 -11.58 -25.88
C ASN A 84 52.41 -13.07 -25.79
N MET A 85 52.49 -13.66 -24.59
CA MET A 85 52.76 -15.10 -24.41
C MET A 85 51.58 -15.92 -23.85
N MET A 86 50.41 -15.31 -23.55
CA MET A 86 49.33 -16.01 -22.83
C MET A 86 47.95 -16.02 -23.52
N GLN A 87 47.81 -15.45 -24.71
CA GLN A 87 46.50 -15.30 -25.39
C GLN A 87 45.82 -16.60 -25.83
N ASN A 88 46.53 -17.73 -25.86
CA ASN A 88 45.95 -19.03 -26.24
C ASN A 88 45.52 -19.92 -25.04
N ILE A 89 45.73 -19.46 -23.79
CA ILE A 89 45.53 -20.30 -22.59
C ILE A 89 44.33 -19.86 -21.75
N PHE A 90 43.91 -18.58 -21.83
CA PHE A 90 42.85 -18.06 -20.98
C PHE A 90 41.63 -17.58 -21.79
N PRO A 91 40.39 -17.96 -21.40
CA PRO A 91 39.18 -17.42 -22.00
C PRO A 91 39.11 -15.90 -21.80
N PRO A 92 38.40 -15.16 -22.68
CA PRO A 92 38.29 -13.71 -22.58
C PRO A 92 37.75 -13.32 -21.20
N VAL A 93 38.53 -12.57 -20.44
CA VAL A 93 38.15 -12.06 -19.12
C VAL A 93 37.32 -10.80 -19.32
N SER A 94 36.04 -10.85 -18.98
CA SER A 94 35.20 -9.66 -18.87
C SER A 94 35.26 -9.11 -17.44
N TYR A 95 35.57 -7.82 -17.30
CA TYR A 95 35.45 -7.14 -16.03
C TYR A 95 34.16 -6.32 -16.00
N TYR A 96 33.38 -6.48 -14.94
CA TYR A 96 32.17 -5.70 -14.70
C TYR A 96 32.44 -4.73 -13.55
N VAL A 97 32.36 -3.43 -13.81
CA VAL A 97 32.47 -2.40 -12.77
C VAL A 97 31.07 -1.91 -12.42
N LEU A 98 30.61 -2.30 -11.23
CA LEU A 98 29.35 -1.80 -10.67
C LEU A 98 29.62 -0.46 -9.96
N ARG A 99 29.09 0.63 -10.50
CA ARG A 99 29.14 1.95 -9.84
C ARG A 99 27.75 2.34 -9.34
N PHE A 100 27.59 2.36 -8.03
CA PHE A 100 26.42 2.93 -7.36
C PHE A 100 26.56 4.45 -7.40
N HIS A 101 25.69 5.11 -8.15
CA HIS A 101 25.60 6.56 -8.12
C HIS A 101 24.60 6.95 -7.03
N PRO A 102 24.98 7.80 -6.06
CA PRO A 102 24.03 8.38 -5.13
C PRO A 102 23.23 9.44 -5.87
N ALA A 103 22.16 9.06 -6.55
CA ALA A 103 21.37 9.99 -7.33
C ALA A 103 19.87 9.64 -7.29
N ILE A 104 19.17 10.44 -6.47
CA ILE A 104 17.72 10.69 -6.45
C ILE A 104 16.87 9.44 -6.21
N GLU A 105 16.52 9.24 -4.94
CA GLU A 105 15.36 8.43 -4.57
C GLU A 105 14.10 9.13 -5.11
N THR A 106 13.66 8.77 -6.32
CA THR A 106 12.30 9.10 -6.75
C THR A 106 11.35 8.23 -5.95
N ILE A 107 10.84 8.77 -4.83
CA ILE A 107 9.90 8.07 -3.96
C ILE A 107 8.49 8.23 -4.55
N TYR A 108 7.90 7.11 -4.97
CA TYR A 108 6.52 7.07 -5.42
C TYR A 108 5.62 6.62 -4.27
N GLU A 109 5.04 7.58 -3.54
CA GLU A 109 4.07 7.28 -2.49
C GLU A 109 2.65 7.26 -3.07
N THR A 110 1.97 6.11 -2.96
CA THR A 110 0.54 6.05 -3.25
C THR A 110 -0.23 6.51 -2.01
N ARG A 111 -0.82 7.69 -2.06
CA ARG A 111 -1.71 8.20 -0.99
C ARG A 111 -3.17 7.95 -1.35
N PRO A 112 -4.01 7.52 -0.41
CA PRO A 112 -5.45 7.42 -0.66
C PRO A 112 -6.00 8.80 -1.00
N LYS A 113 -6.89 8.87 -2.00
CA LYS A 113 -7.52 10.13 -2.42
C LYS A 113 -8.53 10.67 -1.40
N TYR A 114 -9.12 9.77 -0.61
CA TYR A 114 -10.12 10.10 0.39
C TYR A 114 -9.74 9.45 1.71
N GLU A 115 -9.60 10.25 2.75
CA GLU A 115 -9.41 9.76 4.11
C GLU A 115 -10.74 9.69 4.86
N PHE A 116 -10.84 8.77 5.82
CA PHE A 116 -12.04 8.62 6.63
C PHE A 116 -12.43 9.92 7.37
N ILE A 117 -11.43 10.73 7.72
CA ILE A 117 -11.61 12.03 8.35
C ILE A 117 -12.33 13.01 7.41
N GLU A 118 -12.05 12.99 6.11
CA GLU A 118 -12.75 13.82 5.14
C GLU A 118 -14.21 13.39 4.98
N ALA A 119 -14.47 12.08 5.01
CA ALA A 119 -15.83 11.54 4.96
C ALA A 119 -16.64 11.97 6.20
N ILE A 120 -16.07 11.85 7.40
CA ILE A 120 -16.70 12.32 8.63
C ILE A 120 -16.90 13.84 8.61
N SER A 121 -15.92 14.60 8.12
CA SER A 121 -16.02 16.06 8.03
C SER A 121 -17.21 16.47 7.15
N ASN A 122 -17.37 15.84 5.99
CA ASN A 122 -18.47 16.14 5.09
C ASN A 122 -19.83 15.78 5.69
N ILE A 123 -19.95 14.57 6.26
CA ILE A 123 -21.19 14.12 6.91
C ILE A 123 -21.51 14.98 8.14
N GLY A 124 -20.51 15.27 8.96
CA GLY A 124 -20.62 16.11 10.15
C GLY A 124 -21.04 17.54 9.81
N GLY A 125 -20.57 18.08 8.70
CA GLY A 125 -21.03 19.38 8.19
C GLY A 125 -22.52 19.39 7.87
N PHE A 126 -23.01 18.38 7.14
CA PHE A 126 -24.44 18.24 6.87
C PHE A 126 -25.24 18.05 8.15
N VAL A 127 -24.87 17.09 9.01
CA VAL A 127 -25.59 16.83 10.26
C VAL A 127 -25.60 18.07 11.17
N GLY A 128 -24.48 18.79 11.25
CA GLY A 128 -24.36 20.03 12.02
C GLY A 128 -25.29 21.13 11.50
N MET A 129 -25.39 21.30 10.18
CA MET A 129 -26.31 22.27 9.57
C MET A 129 -27.77 21.94 9.89
N TRP A 130 -28.15 20.66 9.76
CA TRP A 130 -29.51 20.20 10.06
C TRP A 130 -29.86 20.33 11.54
N MET A 131 -28.92 20.03 12.44
CA MET A 131 -29.09 20.27 13.87
C MET A 131 -29.20 21.76 14.20
N GLY A 132 -28.41 22.61 13.55
CA GLY A 132 -28.46 24.07 13.76
C GLY A 132 -29.82 24.67 13.43
N ILE A 133 -30.44 24.26 12.32
CA ILE A 133 -31.79 24.70 11.94
C ILE A 133 -32.83 24.20 12.95
N SER A 134 -32.68 22.95 13.40
CA SER A 134 -33.59 22.34 14.37
C SER A 134 -33.52 23.03 15.74
N LEU A 135 -32.34 23.48 16.17
CA LEU A 135 -32.14 24.19 17.44
C LEU A 135 -32.90 25.53 17.47
N ILE A 136 -32.89 26.28 16.36
CA ILE A 136 -33.59 27.55 16.23
C ILE A 136 -35.11 27.34 16.37
N ALA A 137 -35.64 26.28 15.75
CA ALA A 137 -37.06 25.94 15.87
C ALA A 137 -37.45 25.61 17.33
N VAL A 138 -36.62 24.83 18.03
CA VAL A 138 -36.84 24.51 19.46
C VAL A 138 -36.77 25.76 20.33
N TYR A 139 -35.83 26.67 20.05
CA TYR A 139 -35.71 27.93 20.79
C TYR A 139 -36.98 28.80 20.63
N ASN A 140 -37.50 28.92 19.41
CA ASN A 140 -38.74 29.67 19.17
C ASN A 140 -39.94 29.03 19.91
N MET A 141 -40.05 27.70 19.92
CA MET A 141 -41.10 27.01 20.69
C MET A 141 -40.94 27.23 22.21
N LEU A 142 -39.71 27.28 22.71
CA LEU A 142 -39.43 27.57 24.11
C LEU A 142 -39.86 29.00 24.47
N GLU A 143 -39.59 29.98 23.60
CA GLU A 143 -39.98 31.37 23.82
C GLU A 143 -41.51 31.53 23.87
N GLU A 144 -42.23 30.94 22.91
CA GLU A 144 -43.69 30.98 22.88
C GLU A 144 -44.32 30.31 24.11
N THR A 145 -43.79 29.16 24.53
CA THR A 145 -44.29 28.46 25.72
C THR A 145 -44.04 29.26 27.01
N ILE A 146 -42.88 29.91 27.15
CA ILE A 146 -42.59 30.80 28.28
C ILE A 146 -43.54 32.00 28.27
N ALA A 147 -43.73 32.65 27.12
CA ALA A 147 -44.63 33.80 26.99
C ALA A 147 -46.08 33.42 27.37
N PHE A 148 -46.56 32.28 26.86
CA PHE A 148 -47.88 31.76 27.19
C PHE A 148 -48.04 31.42 28.68
N ALA A 149 -47.03 30.80 29.29
CA ALA A 149 -47.02 30.50 30.71
C ALA A 149 -47.08 31.79 31.54
N PHE A 150 -46.26 32.79 31.23
CA PHE A 150 -46.29 34.10 31.92
C PHE A 150 -47.65 34.79 31.79
N GLN A 151 -48.26 34.78 30.61
CA GLN A 151 -49.58 35.36 30.40
C GLN A 151 -50.67 34.63 31.20
N SER A 152 -50.64 33.30 31.22
CA SER A 152 -51.54 32.47 32.03
C SER A 152 -51.37 32.72 33.54
N PHE A 153 -50.13 32.83 34.04
CA PHE A 153 -49.85 33.20 35.42
C PHE A 153 -50.39 34.60 35.78
N ARG A 154 -50.26 35.58 34.87
CA ARG A 154 -50.79 36.94 35.05
C ARG A 154 -52.33 36.95 35.13
N LEU A 155 -53.00 36.18 34.27
CA LEU A 155 -54.46 36.06 34.27
C LEU A 155 -55.00 35.36 35.52
N ASN A 156 -54.32 34.31 35.99
CA ASN A 156 -54.68 33.62 37.24
C ASN A 156 -54.45 34.49 38.47
N ARG A 157 -53.41 35.34 38.50
CA ARG A 157 -53.25 36.36 39.57
C ARG A 157 -54.40 37.36 39.58
N LYS A 158 -54.86 37.86 38.42
CA LYS A 158 -56.00 38.79 38.33
C LYS A 158 -57.33 38.18 38.78
N LYS A 159 -57.56 36.88 38.54
CA LYS A 159 -58.75 36.17 39.05
C LYS A 159 -58.74 36.03 40.58
N LYS A 160 -57.58 35.77 41.19
CA LYS A 160 -57.45 35.65 42.66
C LYS A 160 -57.71 36.98 43.40
N THR A 161 -57.33 38.13 42.82
CA THR A 161 -57.58 39.45 43.42
C THR A 161 -59.05 39.90 43.34
N ARG A 162 -59.83 39.39 42.36
CA ARG A 162 -61.27 39.68 42.29
C ARG A 162 -62.11 38.89 43.29
N ILE A 163 -61.72 37.66 43.64
CA ILE A 163 -62.44 36.84 44.63
C ILE A 163 -62.23 37.36 46.06
N ILE A 164 -61.04 37.88 46.39
CA ILE A 164 -60.74 38.46 47.72
C ILE A 164 -61.41 39.83 47.94
N ARG A 165 -61.89 40.52 46.88
CA ARG A 165 -62.68 41.75 47.01
C ARG A 165 -64.20 41.52 47.05
N LEU A 166 -64.65 40.27 46.95
CA LEU A 166 -66.07 39.88 46.93
C LEU A 166 -66.47 39.04 48.17
N ILE A 167 -65.56 38.87 49.13
CA ILE A 167 -65.79 38.35 50.47
C ILE A 167 -65.51 39.49 51.44
#